data_AF-A0A836SBS3-F1
#
_entry.id   AF-A0A836SBS3-F1
#
_cell.length_a   1.000
_cell.length_b   1.000
_cell.length_c   1.000
_cell.angle_alpha   90.00
_cell.angle_beta   90.00
_cell.angle_gamma   90.00
#
_symmetry.space_group_name_H-M   'P 1'
#
loop_
_entity.id
_entity.type
_entity.pdbx_description
1 polymer ?
#
loop_
_entity_poly.entity_id
_entity_poly.type
_entity_poly.pdbx_seq_one_letter_code
_entity_poly.pdbx_strand_id
1 'polypeptide(L)'
;MTRLSSEIELDFNDKSIAVNPIKIEGVLNYADSIKPKRVGLMTQDSGNYKIKVEEGLDDYVKFYFGRWVTVQGDFDGHFIYLKDLQAMPSQRLTANPAF
;
A
#
# COMPACT_ATOMS: atom_id res chain seq x y z
N MET A 1 -34.63 4.23 -44.65
CA MET A 1 -34.96 3.02 -43.87
C MET A 1 -33.77 2.09 -43.99
N THR A 2 -33.01 1.71 -42.97
CA THR A 2 -33.24 1.69 -41.53
C THR A 2 -31.87 1.69 -40.84
N ARG A 3 -31.67 2.57 -39.86
CA ARG A 3 -30.57 2.48 -38.88
C ARG A 3 -30.85 1.28 -37.99
N LEU A 4 -29.90 0.34 -37.88
CA LEU A 4 -29.93 -0.66 -36.81
C LEU A 4 -28.77 -0.35 -35.87
N SER A 5 -29.17 0.28 -34.77
CA SER A 5 -28.38 0.66 -33.61
C SER A 5 -27.79 -0.60 -32.96
N SER A 6 -26.48 -0.62 -32.78
CA SER A 6 -25.87 -1.51 -31.79
C SER A 6 -26.16 -0.89 -30.42
N GLU A 7 -27.22 -1.36 -29.77
CA GLU A 7 -27.43 -1.18 -28.33
C GLU A 7 -26.27 -1.88 -27.61
N ILE A 8 -25.36 -1.06 -27.08
CA ILE A 8 -24.40 -1.49 -26.08
C ILE A 8 -25.00 -1.03 -24.76
N GLU A 9 -25.85 -1.89 -24.18
CA GLU A 9 -26.20 -1.80 -22.77
C GLU A 9 -25.00 -2.30 -21.97
N LEU A 10 -24.06 -1.38 -21.68
CA LEU A 10 -23.08 -1.63 -20.63
C LEU A 10 -23.72 -1.17 -19.32
N ASP A 11 -24.20 -2.17 -18.58
CA ASP A 11 -24.56 -2.08 -17.18
C ASP A 11 -23.33 -1.59 -16.38
N PHE A 12 -23.24 -0.27 -16.21
CA PHE A 12 -22.21 0.37 -15.39
C PHE A 12 -22.80 0.71 -14.02
N ASN A 13 -23.25 -0.30 -13.29
CA ASN A 13 -23.40 -0.18 -11.84
C ASN A 13 -22.28 -0.88 -11.07
N ASP A 14 -21.13 -1.05 -11.72
CA ASP A 14 -19.92 -1.57 -11.10
C ASP A 14 -19.08 -0.40 -10.59
N LYS A 15 -19.39 0.06 -9.37
CA LYS A 15 -18.41 0.74 -8.51
C LYS A 15 -17.32 -0.26 -8.09
N SER A 16 -16.67 -0.93 -9.04
CA SER A 16 -15.40 -1.58 -8.78
C SER A 16 -14.41 -0.46 -8.53
N ILE A 17 -14.14 -0.22 -7.26
CA ILE A 17 -13.04 0.62 -6.88
C ILE A 17 -11.81 -0.04 -7.49
N ALA A 18 -11.20 0.62 -8.47
CA ALA A 18 -10.13 0.05 -9.27
C ALA A 18 -8.91 -0.17 -8.38
N VAL A 19 -8.81 -1.37 -7.81
CA VAL A 19 -7.67 -1.81 -7.01
C VAL A 19 -6.51 -2.11 -7.94
N ASN A 20 -5.49 -1.27 -7.89
CA ASN A 20 -4.30 -1.43 -8.73
C ASN A 20 -3.20 -2.11 -7.91
N PRO A 21 -2.58 -3.19 -8.42
CA PRO A 21 -1.45 -3.79 -7.74
C PRO A 21 -0.31 -2.76 -7.64
N ILE A 22 0.17 -2.53 -6.43
CA ILE A 22 1.26 -1.58 -6.14
C ILE A 22 2.40 -2.30 -5.44
N LYS A 23 3.61 -1.86 -5.74
CA LYS A 23 4.82 -2.21 -5.02
C LYS A 23 5.51 -0.92 -4.61
N ILE A 24 5.67 -0.72 -3.31
CA ILE A 24 6.15 0.55 -2.78
C ILE A 24 7.13 0.32 -1.62
N GLU A 25 8.12 1.18 -1.55
CA GLU A 25 9.22 1.07 -0.59
C GLU A 25 9.17 2.24 0.38
N GLY A 26 9.30 1.94 1.67
CA GLY A 26 9.26 2.97 2.68
C GLY A 26 9.48 2.44 4.08
N VAL A 27 9.53 3.36 5.04
CA VAL A 27 9.57 3.07 6.45
C VAL A 27 8.17 2.79 6.96
N LEU A 28 7.98 1.60 7.52
CA LEU A 28 6.77 1.30 8.27
C LEU A 28 6.70 2.17 9.53
N ASN A 29 5.65 2.97 9.67
CA ASN A 29 5.38 3.78 10.85
C ASN A 29 3.96 3.57 11.36
N TYR A 30 3.67 4.05 12.57
CA TYR A 30 2.32 3.94 13.13
C TYR A 30 1.61 5.16 12.58
N ALA A 31 0.57 4.94 11.78
CA ALA A 31 -0.31 6.02 11.39
C ALA A 31 -1.06 6.44 12.65
N ASP A 32 -0.60 7.53 13.25
CA ASP A 32 -1.06 8.02 14.54
C ASP A 32 -2.58 8.20 14.60
N SER A 33 -3.10 8.05 15.82
CA SER A 33 -4.39 8.50 16.32
C SER A 33 -5.61 7.58 16.15
N ILE A 34 -5.95 6.93 17.29
CA ILE A 34 -7.28 6.49 17.74
C ILE A 34 -7.70 5.04 17.38
N LYS A 35 -7.13 4.39 16.36
CA LYS A 35 -7.46 2.98 16.06
C LYS A 35 -6.21 2.09 15.90
N PRO A 36 -6.03 1.03 16.71
CA PRO A 36 -4.80 0.22 16.76
C PRO A 36 -4.53 -0.67 15.53
N LYS A 37 -5.32 -0.55 14.44
CA LYS A 37 -5.25 -1.44 13.27
C LYS A 37 -4.75 -0.75 11.98
N ARG A 38 -4.12 0.42 12.07
CA ARG A 38 -3.66 1.17 10.89
C ARG A 38 -2.16 1.37 10.94
N VAL A 39 -1.52 0.93 9.88
CA VAL A 39 -0.08 1.05 9.72
C VAL A 39 0.19 2.03 8.60
N GLY A 40 1.08 2.98 8.83
CA GLY A 40 1.53 3.92 7.83
C GLY A 40 2.79 3.41 7.15
N LEU A 41 2.98 3.83 5.90
CA LEU A 41 4.20 3.62 5.15
C LEU A 41 4.67 4.98 4.64
N MET A 42 5.80 5.41 5.17
CA MET A 42 6.45 6.65 4.77
C MET A 42 7.51 6.36 3.73
N THR A 43 7.26 6.78 2.51
CA THR A 43 8.19 6.60 1.38
C THR A 43 9.26 7.67 1.38
N GLN A 44 10.34 7.46 0.61
CA GLN A 44 11.43 8.42 0.45
C GLN A 44 10.96 9.77 -0.11
N ASP A 45 9.93 9.75 -0.95
CA ASP A 45 9.34 10.95 -1.57
C ASP A 45 8.41 11.72 -0.63
N SER A 46 8.44 11.43 0.68
CA SER A 46 7.48 11.96 1.67
C SER A 46 6.01 11.59 1.43
N GLY A 47 5.73 10.65 0.51
CA GLY A 47 4.41 10.04 0.37
C GLY A 47 4.08 9.18 1.59
N ASN A 48 2.91 9.41 2.20
CA ASN A 48 2.42 8.65 3.35
C ASN A 48 1.22 7.79 2.92
N TYR A 49 1.40 6.48 2.93
CA TYR A 49 0.39 5.51 2.54
C TYR A 49 -0.17 4.80 3.77
N LYS A 50 -1.46 4.47 3.73
CA LYS A 50 -2.11 3.71 4.80
C LYS A 50 -2.24 2.25 4.38
N ILE A 51 -1.61 1.37 5.13
CA ILE A 51 -1.72 -0.07 4.95
C ILE A 51 -2.84 -0.57 5.85
N LYS A 52 -3.78 -1.30 5.25
CA LYS A 52 -4.79 -2.05 5.97
C LYS A 52 -4.22 -3.43 6.25
N VAL A 53 -3.95 -3.68 7.53
CA VAL A 53 -3.46 -4.97 8.02
C VAL A 53 -4.67 -5.81 8.42
N GLU A 54 -4.75 -7.04 7.90
CA GLU A 54 -5.77 -8.00 8.30
C GLU A 54 -5.48 -8.58 9.68
N GLU A 55 -6.52 -9.05 10.38
CA GLU A 55 -6.36 -9.64 11.71
C GLU A 55 -5.41 -10.84 11.68
N GLY A 56 -4.40 -10.82 12.56
CA GLY A 56 -3.38 -11.86 12.66
C GLY A 56 -2.06 -11.52 11.94
N LEU A 57 -2.03 -10.45 11.14
CA LEU A 57 -0.80 -9.89 10.57
C LEU A 57 -0.26 -8.72 11.40
N ASP A 58 -0.93 -8.33 12.48
CA ASP A 58 -0.53 -7.22 13.36
C ASP A 58 0.88 -7.44 13.94
N ASP A 59 1.17 -8.63 14.47
CA ASP A 59 2.49 -8.97 15.03
C ASP A 59 3.57 -9.08 13.94
N TYR A 60 3.18 -9.55 12.76
CA TYR A 60 4.07 -9.62 11.62
C TYR A 60 4.51 -8.21 11.18
N VAL A 61 3.58 -7.29 11.00
CA VAL A 61 3.89 -5.91 10.60
C VAL A 61 4.63 -5.14 11.71
N LYS A 62 4.32 -5.40 12.98
CA LYS A 62 5.06 -4.86 14.14
C LYS A 62 6.55 -5.23 14.12
N PHE A 63 6.91 -6.43 13.67
CA PHE A 63 8.30 -6.84 13.59
C PHE A 63 9.13 -5.95 12.64
N TYR A 64 8.48 -5.41 11.61
CA TYR A 64 9.10 -4.54 10.61
C TYR A 64 8.92 -3.05 10.91
N PHE A 65 8.37 -2.71 12.08
CA PHE A 65 8.15 -1.33 12.47
C PHE A 65 9.46 -0.53 12.53
N GLY A 66 9.46 0.68 11.98
CA GLY A 66 10.64 1.54 11.90
C GLY A 66 11.71 1.03 10.93
N ARG A 67 11.46 -0.08 10.21
CA ARG A 67 12.36 -0.61 9.21
C ARG A 67 11.91 -0.18 7.82
N TRP A 68 12.89 -0.04 6.94
CA TRP A 68 12.64 0.11 5.53
C TRP A 68 12.20 -1.23 4.95
N VAL A 69 11.02 -1.23 4.35
CA VAL A 69 10.38 -2.41 3.78
C VAL A 69 9.89 -2.14 2.38
N THR A 70 9.76 -3.21 1.62
CA THR A 70 9.01 -3.24 0.39
C THR A 70 7.63 -3.83 0.69
N VAL A 71 6.59 -3.05 0.48
CA VAL A 71 5.19 -3.42 0.64
C VAL A 71 4.62 -3.73 -0.74
N GLN A 72 4.06 -4.93 -0.90
CA GLN A 72 3.33 -5.32 -2.10
C GLN A 72 1.88 -5.60 -1.72
N GLY A 73 0.96 -5.10 -2.54
CA GLY A 73 -0.45 -5.17 -2.25
C GLY A 73 -1.30 -4.58 -3.36
N ASP A 74 -2.60 -4.45 -3.10
CA ASP A 74 -3.49 -3.72 -4.00
C ASP A 74 -3.83 -2.36 -3.39
N PHE A 75 -3.80 -1.31 -4.21
CA PHE A 75 -4.11 0.05 -3.80
C PHE A 75 -5.43 0.51 -4.40
N ASP A 76 -6.31 0.97 -3.52
CA ASP A 76 -7.69 1.38 -3.82
C ASP A 76 -7.84 2.91 -3.97
N GLY A 77 -6.73 3.65 -3.97
CA GLY A 77 -6.72 5.12 -3.89
C GLY A 77 -6.67 5.65 -2.46
N HIS A 78 -7.00 4.83 -1.46
CA HIS A 78 -7.00 5.22 -0.04
C HIS A 78 -6.14 4.31 0.85
N PHE A 79 -6.22 3.00 0.62
CA PHE A 79 -5.55 1.98 1.43
C PHE A 79 -4.80 1.01 0.53
N ILE A 80 -3.67 0.53 1.05
CA ILE A 80 -2.93 -0.60 0.52
C ILE A 80 -3.36 -1.84 1.29
N TYR A 81 -3.90 -2.82 0.59
CA TYR A 81 -4.19 -4.14 1.13
C TYR A 81 -2.93 -4.98 1.06
N LEU A 82 -2.33 -5.25 2.21
CA LEU A 82 -1.04 -5.95 2.29
C LEU A 82 -1.18 -7.39 1.77
N LYS A 83 -0.44 -7.73 0.72
CA LYS A 83 -0.30 -9.11 0.23
C LYS A 83 1.03 -9.72 0.64
N ASP A 84 2.10 -8.95 0.55
CA ASP A 84 3.45 -9.38 0.89
C ASP A 84 4.24 -8.21 1.49
N LEU A 85 5.12 -8.53 2.45
CA LEU A 85 5.97 -7.57 3.12
C LEU A 85 7.39 -8.11 3.20
N GLN A 86 8.35 -7.36 2.70
CA GLN A 86 9.75 -7.76 2.73
C GLN A 86 10.57 -6.70 3.44
N ALA A 87 11.34 -7.10 4.45
CA ALA A 87 12.43 -6.26 4.90
C ALA A 87 13.40 -6.08 3.74
N MET A 88 13.71 -4.83 3.41
CA MET A 88 14.84 -4.62 2.53
C MET A 88 16.10 -5.07 3.27
N PRO A 89 16.93 -5.95 2.67
CA PRO A 89 18.19 -6.35 3.25
C PRO A 89 19.09 -5.13 3.23
N SER A 90 19.04 -4.35 4.32
CA SER A 90 19.93 -3.25 4.67
C SER A 90 20.61 -2.64 3.45
N GLN A 91 19.88 -1.90 2.60
CA GLN A 91 20.55 -0.98 1.68
C GLN A 91 21.16 0.08 2.58
N ARG A 92 22.42 -0.18 2.93
CA ARG A 92 23.41 0.68 3.54
C ARG A 92 22.78 1.74 4.46
N LEU A 93 23.01 1.58 5.76
CA LEU A 93 23.56 2.70 6.51
C LEU A 93 24.54 3.41 5.56
N THR A 94 24.13 4.49 4.92
CA THR A 94 25.06 5.53 4.51
C THR A 94 25.54 6.11 5.83
N ALA A 95 26.35 5.33 6.54
CA ALA A 95 27.51 5.89 7.18
C ALA A 95 28.15 6.69 6.05
N ASN A 96 27.98 8.01 6.11
CA ASN A 96 29.05 8.88 5.70
C ASN A 96 30.16 8.63 6.73
N PRO A 97 31.23 7.87 6.44
CA PRO A 97 32.51 8.21 7.03
C PRO A 97 32.97 9.47 6.27
N ALA A 98 32.41 10.62 6.64
CA ALA A 98 33.06 11.87 6.32
C ALA A 98 34.29 11.93 7.22
N PHE A 99 35.39 11.36 6.71
CA PHE A 99 36.74 11.63 7.16
C PHE A 99 37.13 13.06 6.74
#